data_AF-A0A2U3RJV2-F1
#
_entry.id   AF-A0A2U3RJV2-F1
#
_cell.length_a   1.000
_cell.length_b   1.000
_cell.length_c   1.000
_cell.angle_alpha   90.00
_cell.angle_beta   90.00
_cell.angle_gamma   90.00
#
_symmetry.space_group_name_H-M   'P 1'
#
loop_
_entity.id
_entity.type
_entity.pdbx_description
1 polymer ?
#
loop_
_entity_poly.entity_id
_entity_poly.type
_entity_poly.pdbx_seq_one_letter_code
_entity_poly.pdbx_strand_id
1 'polypeptide(L)'
;MCIPKTKSKNGKTLYIGLADKLIEVLQTRKLCSKSEWVLPSVKDNSKHISSSTMHRAWAKIRKKAGIQNEQYMILEERLKLG
;
A
#
# COMPACT_ATOMS: atom_id res chain seq x y z
N MET A 1 -5.97 9.52 -4.57
CA MET A 1 -4.54 9.22 -4.80
C MET A 1 -4.32 8.92 -6.27
N CYS A 2 -3.21 9.39 -6.86
CA CYS A 2 -2.88 9.16 -8.28
C CYS A 2 -1.71 8.16 -8.39
N ILE A 3 -1.85 7.14 -9.24
CA ILE A 3 -0.76 6.23 -9.64
C ILE A 3 -0.41 6.56 -11.09
N PRO A 4 0.80 7.10 -11.37
CA PRO A 4 1.19 7.44 -12.72
C PRO A 4 1.26 6.22 -13.64
N LYS A 5 0.95 6.42 -14.93
CA LYS A 5 1.08 5.38 -15.96
C LYS A 5 2.42 4.64 -15.97
N THR A 6 3.51 5.33 -15.68
CA THR A 6 4.88 4.78 -15.64
C THR A 6 5.12 3.78 -14.51
N LYS A 7 4.20 3.72 -13.55
CA LYS A 7 4.23 2.81 -12.39
C LYS A 7 3.07 1.82 -12.40
N SER A 8 2.20 1.88 -13.40
CA SER A 8 1.04 1.00 -13.56
C SER A 8 1.37 -0.12 -14.55
N LYS A 9 1.00 -1.36 -14.21
CA LYS A 9 1.19 -2.54 -15.07
C LYS A 9 0.54 -2.36 -16.45
N ASN A 10 -0.57 -1.64 -16.50
CA ASN A 10 -1.37 -1.48 -17.71
C ASN A 10 -1.07 -0.17 -18.46
N GLY A 11 -0.05 0.59 -18.04
CA GLY A 11 0.33 1.84 -18.69
C GLY A 11 -0.73 2.96 -18.61
N LYS A 12 -1.70 2.82 -17.70
CA LYS A 12 -2.76 3.82 -17.46
C LYS A 12 -2.53 4.52 -16.13
N THR A 13 -2.81 5.81 -16.08
CA THR A 13 -2.88 6.56 -14.83
C THR A 13 -4.13 6.12 -14.07
N LEU A 14 -4.00 5.80 -12.79
CA LEU A 14 -5.12 5.37 -11.95
C LEU A 14 -5.42 6.43 -10.90
N TYR A 15 -6.70 6.71 -10.68
CA TYR A 15 -7.18 7.54 -9.59
C TYR A 15 -7.94 6.65 -8.60
N ILE A 16 -7.42 6.57 -7.39
CA ILE A 16 -7.99 5.74 -6.33
C ILE A 16 -8.61 6.65 -5.27
N GLY A 17 -9.91 6.48 -5.04
CA GLY A 17 -10.62 7.07 -3.91
C GLY A 17 -10.11 6.45 -2.61
N LEU A 18 -9.75 7.27 -1.63
CA LEU A 18 -9.29 6.82 -0.31
C LEU A 18 -10.35 7.18 0.72
N ALA A 19 -10.61 6.26 1.66
CA ALA A 19 -11.43 6.57 2.82
C ALA A 19 -10.69 7.56 3.74
N ASP A 20 -11.44 8.40 4.47
CA ASP A 20 -10.87 9.44 5.33
C ASP A 20 -9.87 8.90 6.35
N LYS A 21 -10.18 7.74 6.95
CA LYS A 21 -9.27 7.08 7.91
C LYS A 21 -7.94 6.68 7.29
N LEU A 22 -7.93 6.32 6.01
CA LEU A 22 -6.69 6.01 5.31
C LEU A 22 -5.89 7.29 5.02
N ILE A 23 -6.58 8.37 4.62
CA ILE A 23 -5.94 9.68 4.41
C ILE A 23 -5.26 10.16 5.70
N GLU A 24 -5.95 10.07 6.84
CA GLU A 24 -5.43 10.45 8.17
C GLU A 24 -4.14 9.70 8.52
N VAL A 25 -4.12 8.37 8.30
CA VAL A 25 -2.94 7.53 8.53
C VAL A 25 -1.78 7.92 7.62
N LEU A 26 -2.04 8.20 6.35
CA LEU A 26 -1.01 8.60 5.38
C LEU A 26 -0.44 9.99 5.70
N GLN A 27 -1.29 10.95 6.06
CA GLN A 27 -0.87 12.29 6.46
C GLN A 27 0.01 12.24 7.71
N THR A 28 -0.41 11.52 8.75
CA THR A 28 0.36 11.34 9.99
C THR A 28 1.74 10.73 9.69
N ARG A 29 1.81 9.72 8.82
CA ARG A 29 3.09 9.12 8.39
C ARG A 29 3.98 10.12 7.68
N LYS A 30 3.43 10.98 6.82
CA LYS A 30 4.20 11.99 6.09
C LYS A 30 4.73 13.07 7.04
N LEU A 31 3.95 13.50 8.03
CA LEU A 31 4.40 14.45 9.05
C LEU A 31 5.60 13.92 9.84
N CYS A 32 5.61 12.63 10.15
CA CYS A 32 6.68 11.99 10.93
C CYS A 32 7.89 11.54 10.09
N SER A 33 7.90 11.76 8.76
CA SER A 33 8.92 11.21 7.87
C SER A 33 9.48 12.25 6.90
N LYS A 34 10.81 12.36 6.87
CA LYS A 34 11.52 13.17 5.87
C LYS A 34 11.71 12.45 4.52
N SER A 35 11.27 11.20 4.40
CA SER A 35 11.40 10.44 3.17
C SER A 35 10.50 10.99 2.06
N GLU A 36 10.96 10.88 0.82
CA GLU A 36 10.15 11.10 -0.38
C GLU A 36 9.10 10.00 -0.55
N TRP A 37 9.34 8.81 -0.01
CA TRP A 37 8.45 7.68 -0.11
C TRP A 37 7.35 7.71 0.96
N VAL A 38 6.12 7.38 0.54
CA VAL A 38 4.96 7.25 1.44
C VAL A 38 5.16 6.11 2.45
N LEU A 39 5.76 5.00 2.00
CA LEU A 39 6.13 3.86 2.84
C LEU A 39 7.63 3.60 2.72
N PRO A 40 8.47 4.31 3.49
CA PRO A 40 9.91 4.14 3.42
C PRO A 40 10.35 2.78 3.99
N SER A 41 11.47 2.27 3.48
CA SER A 41 12.13 1.12 4.08
C SER A 41 12.73 1.50 5.44
N VAL A 42 12.56 0.62 6.43
CA VAL A 42 13.12 0.81 7.77
C VAL A 42 14.65 0.80 7.75
N LYS A 43 15.26 0.03 6.84
CA LYS A 43 16.72 -0.10 6.74
C LYS A 43 17.37 1.03 5.94
N ASP A 44 16.61 1.70 5.09
CA ASP A 44 17.10 2.71 4.16
C ASP A 44 15.95 3.64 3.79
N ASN A 45 15.92 4.82 4.42
CA ASN A 45 14.83 5.77 4.25
C ASN A 45 14.82 6.47 2.88
N SER A 46 15.87 6.28 2.06
CA SER A 46 15.92 6.74 0.68
C SER A 46 15.18 5.82 -0.30
N LYS A 47 14.81 4.62 0.16
CA LYS A 47 14.13 3.60 -0.64
C LYS A 47 12.71 3.34 -0.15
N HIS A 48 11.86 2.92 -1.08
CA HIS A 48 10.55 2.36 -0.75
C HIS A 48 10.70 0.99 -0.08
N ILE A 49 9.74 0.61 0.74
CA ILE A 49 9.64 -0.77 1.26
C ILE A 49 9.52 -1.78 0.11
N SER A 50 10.21 -2.92 0.22
CA SER A 50 10.13 -3.99 -0.78
C SER A 50 8.80 -4.75 -0.71
N SER A 51 8.32 -5.27 -1.83
CA SER A 51 7.07 -6.06 -1.84
C SER A 51 7.18 -7.31 -0.96
N SER A 52 8.34 -7.97 -0.96
CA SER A 52 8.63 -9.11 -0.08
C SER A 52 8.50 -8.76 1.41
N THR A 53 8.89 -7.56 1.81
CA THR A 53 8.76 -7.09 3.19
C THR A 53 7.30 -6.81 3.52
N MET A 54 6.56 -6.16 2.62
CA MET A 54 5.11 -5.97 2.75
C MET A 54 4.37 -7.30 2.91
N HIS A 55 4.64 -8.28 2.04
CA HIS A 55 3.97 -9.59 2.09
C HIS A 55 4.24 -10.32 3.42
N ARG A 56 5.48 -10.28 3.91
CA ARG A 56 5.84 -10.88 5.21
C ARG A 56 5.15 -10.16 6.37
N ALA A 57 5.08 -8.83 6.36
CA ALA A 57 4.38 -8.06 7.39
C ALA A 57 2.88 -8.37 7.39
N TRP A 58 2.27 -8.40 6.20
CA TRP A 58 0.86 -8.74 6.04
C TRP A 58 0.53 -10.16 6.51
N ALA A 59 1.35 -11.15 6.15
CA ALA A 59 1.17 -12.53 6.61
C ALA A 59 1.18 -12.64 8.14
N LYS A 60 2.06 -11.89 8.82
CA LYS A 60 2.10 -11.85 10.30
C LYS A 60 0.82 -11.24 10.89
N ILE A 61 0.39 -10.09 10.36
CA ILE A 61 -0.82 -9.40 10.84
C ILE A 61 -2.05 -10.28 10.63
N ARG A 62 -2.20 -10.88 9.44
CA ARG A 62 -3.29 -11.81 9.14
C ARG A 62 -3.33 -12.99 10.10
N LYS A 63 -2.19 -13.66 10.31
CA LYS A 63 -2.10 -14.79 11.25
C LYS A 63 -2.54 -14.38 12.65
N LYS A 64 -2.11 -13.21 13.12
CA LYS A 64 -2.50 -12.68 14.43
C LYS A 64 -3.99 -12.32 14.52
N ALA A 65 -4.57 -11.87 13.40
CA ALA A 65 -5.99 -11.51 13.30
C ALA A 65 -6.90 -12.71 12.97
N GLY A 66 -6.36 -13.93 12.80
CA GLY A 66 -7.15 -15.11 12.41
C GLY A 66 -7.67 -15.07 10.97
N ILE A 67 -7.09 -14.24 10.10
CA ILE A 67 -7.53 -14.05 8.71
C ILE A 67 -6.95 -15.15 7.81
N GLN A 68 -7.82 -15.89 7.12
CA GLN A 68 -7.45 -16.97 6.20
C GLN A 68 -6.90 -16.45 4.85
N ASN A 69 -6.24 -17.33 4.09
CA ASN A 69 -5.36 -16.94 3.00
C ASN A 69 -6.07 -16.33 1.76
N GLU A 70 -7.35 -16.63 1.57
CA GLU A 70 -8.14 -16.33 0.36
C GLU A 70 -8.58 -14.85 0.27
N GLN A 71 -8.43 -14.06 1.34
CA GLN A 71 -8.87 -12.66 1.35
C GLN A 71 -7.88 -11.70 0.66
N TYR A 72 -6.74 -12.18 0.14
CA TYR A 72 -5.82 -11.33 -0.64
C TYR A 72 -6.44 -10.89 -1.97
N MET A 73 -7.24 -11.77 -2.59
CA MET A 73 -7.90 -11.50 -3.87
C MET A 73 -9.13 -10.61 -3.73
N ILE A 74 -9.74 -10.52 -2.54
CA ILE A 74 -10.98 -9.75 -2.36
C ILE A 74 -10.75 -8.23 -2.46
N LEU A 75 -9.54 -7.71 -2.21
CA LEU A 75 -9.25 -6.29 -2.46
C LEU A 75 -8.97 -6.00 -3.95
N GLU A 76 -8.36 -6.93 -4.66
CA GLU A 76 -8.10 -6.81 -6.11
C GLU A 76 -9.37 -7.09 -6.95
N GLU A 77 -10.20 -8.07 -6.57
CA GLU A 77 -11.45 -8.44 -7.27
C GLU A 77 -12.63 -7.50 -6.98
N ARG A 78 -12.71 -6.90 -5.78
CA ARG A 78 -13.75 -5.90 -5.49
C ARG A 78 -13.47 -4.54 -6.12
N LEU A 79 -12.21 -4.27 -6.45
CA LEU A 79 -11.84 -3.17 -7.34
C LEU A 79 -11.88 -3.69 -8.79
N LYS A 80 -13.08 -3.96 -9.32
CA LYS A 80 -13.28 -3.89 -10.77
C LYS A 80 -13.00 -2.44 -11.17
N LEU A 81 -11.73 -2.14 -11.43
CA LEU A 81 -11.28 -0.94 -12.12
C LEU A 81 -11.82 -1.04 -13.55
N GLY A 82 -13.07 -0.62 -13.72
CA GLY A 82 -13.62 -0.24 -15.02
C GLY A 82 -12.88 0.94 -15.61
#